data_AF-A0A1S1RJT6-F1
#
_entry.id   AF-A0A1S1RJT6-F1
#
_cell.length_a   1.000
_cell.length_b   1.000
_cell.length_c   1.000
_cell.angle_alpha   90.00
_cell.angle_beta   90.00
_cell.angle_gamma   90.00
#
_symmetry.space_group_name_H-M   'P 1'
#
loop_
_entity.id
_entity.type
_entity.pdbx_description
1 polymer ?
#
loop_
_entity_poly.entity_id
_entity_poly.type
_entity_poly.pdbx_seq_one_letter_code
_entity_poly.pdbx_strand_id
1 'polypeptide(L)'
;MTRTITLRLSDEAYEAVKRYAEAEDTSMNAWVEGVLDAEDMRRRCAAHATWVRASPTVARAALAFGEANQQALRTAGLPNLAGTAE
;
A
#
# COMPACT_ATOMS: atom_id res chain seq x y z
N MET A 1 17.99 -10.01 -3.04
CA MET A 1 19.18 -9.25 -3.47
C MET A 1 18.99 -7.82 -3.03
N THR A 2 19.97 -7.23 -2.34
CA THR A 2 19.91 -5.82 -1.92
C THR A 2 20.60 -4.96 -2.96
N ARG A 3 19.96 -3.88 -3.40
CA ARG A 3 20.53 -2.93 -4.36
C ARG A 3 20.69 -1.58 -3.66
N THR A 4 21.92 -1.07 -3.61
CA THR A 4 22.18 0.27 -3.08
C THR A 4 21.92 1.31 -4.16
N ILE A 5 21.18 2.36 -3.82
CA ILE A 5 20.87 3.50 -4.69
C ILE A 5 21.34 4.76 -3.98
N THR A 6 22.13 5.59 -4.66
CA THR A 6 22.57 6.89 -4.13
C THR A 6 21.62 7.97 -4.63
N LEU A 7 21.01 8.71 -3.70
CA LEU A 7 20.17 9.87 -4.00
C LEU A 7 20.94 11.16 -3.75
N ARG A 8 20.89 12.07 -4.73
CA ARG A 8 21.36 13.45 -4.54
C ARG A 8 20.18 14.29 -4.14
N LEU A 9 20.28 14.92 -2.98
CA LEU A 9 19.27 15.81 -2.43
C LEU A 9 19.74 17.26 -2.57
N SER A 10 18.80 18.20 -2.60
CA SER A 10 19.11 19.59 -2.28
C SER A 10 19.45 19.71 -0.80
N ASP A 11 20.14 20.78 -0.41
CA ASP A 11 20.49 21.03 1.00
C ASP A 11 19.22 21.07 1.89
N GLU A 12 18.15 21.72 1.42
CA GLU A 12 16.88 21.77 2.15
C GLU A 12 16.27 20.38 2.36
N ALA A 13 16.27 19.53 1.33
CA ALA A 13 15.73 18.19 1.44
C ALA A 13 16.59 17.30 2.34
N TYR A 14 17.93 17.47 2.30
CA TYR A 14 18.84 16.76 3.18
C TYR A 14 18.57 17.11 4.66
N GLU A 15 18.46 18.40 4.99
CA GLU A 15 18.18 18.86 6.35
C GLU A 15 16.78 18.43 6.84
N ALA A 16 15.79 18.36 5.94
CA ALA A 16 14.48 17.82 6.26
C ALA A 16 14.56 16.33 6.61
N VAL A 17 15.22 15.52 5.77
CA VAL A 17 15.42 14.07 6.03
C VAL A 17 16.12 13.86 7.36
N LYS A 18 17.20 14.62 7.63
CA LYS A 18 17.93 14.53 8.89
C LYS A 18 17.04 14.80 10.08
N ARG A 19 16.29 15.91 10.06
CA ARG A 19 15.40 16.32 11.16
C ARG A 19 14.32 15.28 11.45
N TYR A 20 13.69 14.73 10.41
CA TYR A 20 12.63 13.73 10.61
C TYR A 20 13.18 12.37 11.03
N ALA A 21 14.31 11.94 10.48
CA ALA A 21 14.97 10.72 10.91
C ALA A 21 15.38 10.79 12.40
N GLU A 22 15.92 11.94 12.84
CA GLU A 22 16.22 12.20 14.25
C GLU A 22 14.96 12.20 15.12
N ALA A 23 13.86 12.81 14.66
CA ALA A 23 12.59 12.85 15.39
C ALA A 23 11.93 11.46 15.55
N GLU A 24 12.17 10.56 14.61
CA GLU A 24 11.64 9.19 14.59
C GLU A 24 12.65 8.15 15.14
N ASP A 25 13.79 8.58 15.67
CA ASP A 25 14.88 7.73 16.19
C ASP A 25 15.30 6.64 15.18
N THR A 26 15.45 7.03 13.91
CA THR A 26 15.81 6.13 12.82
C THR A 26 16.98 6.68 12.01
N SER A 27 17.59 5.83 11.18
CA SER A 27 18.60 6.30 10.24
C SER A 27 17.96 7.08 9.09
N MET A 28 18.69 8.05 8.52
CA MET A 28 18.23 8.79 7.34
C MET A 28 17.84 7.88 6.17
N ASN A 29 18.56 6.76 5.99
CA ASN A 29 18.24 5.79 4.94
C ASN A 29 16.91 5.09 5.20
N ALA A 30 16.71 4.57 6.42
CA ALA A 30 15.46 3.90 6.78
C ALA A 30 14.26 4.85 6.73
N TRP A 31 14.45 6.12 7.11
CA TRP A 31 13.41 7.14 6.96
C TRP A 31 13.04 7.38 5.50
N VAL A 32 14.04 7.55 4.61
CA VAL A 32 13.82 7.72 3.18
C VAL A 32 13.15 6.49 2.56
N GLU A 33 13.57 5.28 2.95
CA GLU A 33 12.93 4.03 2.52
C GLU A 33 11.44 4.00 2.91
N GLY A 34 11.10 4.36 4.15
CA GLY A 34 9.70 4.47 4.59
C GLY A 34 8.87 5.46 3.76
N VAL A 35 9.44 6.63 3.43
CA VAL A 35 8.78 7.61 2.56
C VAL A 35 8.57 7.06 1.15
N LEU A 36 9.57 6.38 0.58
CA LEU A 36 9.48 5.79 -0.74
C LEU A 36 8.44 4.67 -0.80
N ASP A 37 8.36 3.84 0.24
CA ASP A 37 7.36 2.77 0.35
C ASP A 37 5.94 3.35 0.43
N ALA A 38 5.73 4.40 1.24
CA ALA A 38 4.44 5.07 1.34
C ALA A 38 4.01 5.70 0.00
N GLU A 39 4.94 6.34 -0.71
CA GLU A 39 4.66 6.94 -2.02
C GLU A 39 4.42 5.90 -3.11
N ASP A 40 5.17 4.79 -3.12
CA ASP A 40 4.93 3.66 -4.03
C ASP A 40 3.54 3.06 -3.80
N MET A 41 3.17 2.82 -2.54
CA MET A 41 1.83 2.33 -2.20
C MET A 41 0.74 3.28 -2.69
N ARG A 42 0.90 4.59 -2.45
CA ARG A 42 -0.05 5.61 -2.92
C ARG A 42 -0.23 5.58 -4.44
N ARG A 43 0.86 5.45 -5.20
CA ARG A 43 0.83 5.34 -6.67
C ARG A 43 0.13 4.07 -7.14
N ARG A 44 0.43 2.93 -6.51
CA ARG A 44 -0.23 1.65 -6.82
C ARG A 44 -1.73 1.71 -6.56
N CYS A 45 -2.15 2.30 -5.43
CA CYS A 45 -3.57 2.52 -5.12
C CYS A 45 -4.25 3.41 -6.17
N ALA A 46 -3.61 4.50 -6.59
CA ALA A 46 -4.15 5.38 -7.64
C ALA A 46 -4.26 4.68 -9.00
N ALA A 47 -3.26 3.88 -9.37
CA ALA A 47 -3.28 3.07 -10.59
C ALA A 47 -4.39 2.02 -10.54
N HIS A 48 -4.52 1.31 -9.42
CA HIS A 48 -5.58 0.34 -9.20
C HIS A 48 -6.97 0.98 -9.31
N ALA A 49 -7.20 2.12 -8.64
CA ALA A 49 -8.46 2.84 -8.73
C ALA A 49 -8.79 3.28 -10.16
N THR A 50 -7.78 3.69 -10.92
CA THR A 50 -7.92 4.03 -12.34
C THR A 50 -8.29 2.81 -13.17
N TRP A 51 -7.62 1.68 -12.96
CA TRP A 51 -7.92 0.42 -13.62
C TRP A 51 -9.35 -0.07 -13.32
N VAL A 52 -9.79 0.00 -12.05
CA VAL A 52 -11.16 -0.37 -11.63
C VAL A 52 -12.20 0.45 -12.39
N ARG A 53 -12.00 1.78 -12.50
CA ARG A 53 -12.90 2.66 -13.26
C ARG A 53 -12.90 2.33 -14.76
N ALA A 54 -11.76 1.96 -15.32
CA ALA A 54 -11.64 1.58 -16.73
C ALA A 54 -12.18 0.18 -17.04
N SER A 55 -12.31 -0.69 -16.03
CA SER A 55 -12.70 -2.11 -16.19
C SER A 55 -13.94 -2.49 -15.35
N PRO A 56 -15.08 -1.78 -15.50
CA PRO A 56 -16.22 -1.92 -14.58
C PRO A 56 -16.83 -3.33 -14.56
N THR A 57 -16.81 -4.05 -15.69
CA THR A 57 -17.32 -5.43 -15.76
C THR A 57 -16.45 -6.38 -14.94
N VAL A 58 -15.13 -6.27 -15.04
CA VAL A 58 -14.19 -7.11 -14.27
C VAL A 58 -14.32 -6.81 -12.78
N ALA A 59 -14.40 -5.52 -12.41
CA ALA A 59 -14.59 -5.12 -11.03
C ALA A 59 -15.89 -5.68 -10.44
N ARG A 60 -17.03 -5.57 -11.16
CA ARG A 60 -18.31 -6.15 -10.71
C ARG A 60 -18.24 -7.67 -10.57
N ALA A 61 -17.62 -8.37 -11.53
CA ALA A 61 -17.48 -9.82 -11.48
C ALA A 61 -16.65 -10.25 -10.25
N ALA A 62 -15.55 -9.56 -9.97
CA ALA A 62 -14.73 -9.82 -8.80
C ALA A 62 -15.48 -9.59 -7.48
N LEU A 63 -16.27 -8.51 -7.38
CA LEU A 63 -17.09 -8.23 -6.19
C LEU A 63 -18.17 -9.29 -5.98
N ALA A 64 -18.91 -9.64 -7.04
CA ALA A 64 -19.94 -10.68 -6.97
C ALA A 64 -19.35 -12.05 -6.58
N PHE A 65 -18.16 -12.37 -7.09
CA PHE A 65 -17.43 -13.58 -6.69
C PHE A 65 -17.05 -13.55 -5.21
N GLY A 66 -16.56 -12.42 -4.70
CA GLY A 66 -16.27 -12.23 -3.28
C GLY A 66 -17.51 -12.44 -2.39
N GLU A 67 -18.62 -11.82 -2.75
CA GLU A 67 -19.90 -11.96 -2.03
C GLU A 67 -20.40 -13.42 -2.02
N ALA A 68 -20.35 -14.10 -3.16
CA ALA A 68 -20.74 -15.50 -3.28
C ALA A 68 -19.86 -16.41 -2.41
N ASN A 69 -18.55 -16.18 -2.38
CA ASN A 69 -17.64 -16.93 -1.51
C ASN A 69 -17.95 -16.71 -0.03
N GLN A 70 -18.23 -15.48 0.40
CA GLN A 70 -18.62 -15.22 1.79
C GLN A 70 -19.96 -15.88 2.13
N GLN A 71 -20.89 -15.97 1.18
CA GLN A 71 -22.14 -16.71 1.37
C GLN A 71 -21.88 -18.21 1.52
N ALA A 72 -21.02 -18.79 0.67
CA ALA A 72 -20.66 -20.20 0.73
C ALA A 72 -20.01 -20.57 2.07
N LEU A 73 -19.07 -19.74 2.56
CA LEU A 73 -18.44 -19.92 3.87
C LEU A 73 -19.48 -19.92 5.00
N ARG A 74 -20.41 -18.96 4.99
CA ARG A 74 -21.49 -18.88 5.98
C ARG A 74 -22.39 -20.12 5.96
N THR A 75 -22.79 -20.59 4.78
CA THR A 75 -23.59 -21.82 4.64
C THR A 75 -22.85 -23.05 5.17
N ALA A 76 -21.51 -23.09 5.03
CA ALA A 76 -20.67 -24.16 5.55
C ALA A 76 -20.37 -24.04 7.06
N GLY A 77 -20.91 -23.03 7.76
CA GLY A 77 -20.61 -22.78 9.17
C GLY A 77 -19.19 -22.27 9.42
N LEU A 78 -18.50 -21.78 8.39
CA LEU A 78 -17.15 -21.23 8.46
C LEU A 78 -17.18 -19.71 8.65
N PRO A 79 -16.15 -19.12 9.30
CA PRO A 79 -16.14 -17.70 9.60
C PRO A 79 -16.13 -16.84 8.33
N ASN A 80 -16.88 -15.74 8.38
CA ASN A 80 -16.84 -14.68 7.37
C ASN A 80 -15.52 -13.92 7.49
N LEU A 81 -14.74 -13.87 6.41
CA LEU A 81 -13.45 -13.17 6.38
C LEU A 81 -13.58 -11.68 6.06
N ALA A 82 -14.79 -11.18 5.76
CA ALA A 82 -15.02 -9.77 5.47
C ALA A 82 -14.91 -8.85 6.70
N GLY A 83 -14.78 -9.40 7.91
CA GLY A 83 -14.70 -8.64 9.17
C GLY A 83 -13.32 -8.58 9.83
N THR A 84 -12.27 -9.14 9.23
CA THR A 84 -10.93 -9.22 9.85
C THR A 84 -9.95 -8.17 9.33
N ALA A 85 -10.44 -7.00 8.93
CA ALA A 85 -9.62 -5.83 8.66
C ALA A 85 -9.74 -4.87 9.86
N GLU A 86 -8.98 -5.14 10.90
CA GLU A 86 -8.50 -4.15 11.87
C GLU A 86 -6.98 -3.99 11.68
#